data_AF-A0A165GSD5-F1
#
_entry.id   AF-A0A165GSD5-F1
#
_cell.length_a   1.000
_cell.length_b   1.000
_cell.length_c   1.000
_cell.angle_alpha   90.00
_cell.angle_beta   90.00
_cell.angle_gamma   90.00
#
_symmetry.space_group_name_H-M   'P 1'
#
loop_
_entity.id
_entity.type
_entity.pdbx_description
1 polymer ?
#
loop_
_entity_poly.entity_id
_entity_poly.type
_entity_poly.pdbx_seq_one_letter_code
_entity_poly.pdbx_strand_id
1 'polypeptide(L)'
;MAMALGTGLRSFVGGAMSPPAAATAAAPLLQVRPQAHRALQSIQSQWHQSCQGQSEVVHSATRTFSSFSKSRALAARPFSSSPSSSTWMGSPTITTSAFAASTSTHNLRRVRQPHQSNNYSTTTSAPNISTPTTSLSLQQHRLLSSLHFARSWQGQVEKFNTSFSPLRRRSFSTSQNNKMSFQLFCLENPLLDIQGKGDEKLLEKYGLKANDAILAEEKHLGLYEELLTNHDAKLIAGGAAQNTARGAQYLLPPNSVVYAGSVGKDKYAQILHDAVKQVGLRVEYHVDETHPTGRCGVIITGHDRSMCTDLAAANCYKIEHLKSPEIWSLVEQAQVYYVGGYHLTVNVPAILALAEEAAQKNKTFVLSISAPFIPQFFKEQLDETAPYWDYVIGNETEALAYAESHSWGTTDLTEIAKKLALLPKRNTDKPRTVIITQGTDPTIVAIGSASGEPTVKTYPVHPINPEEICDTNGAGDAFAGGLLAGIVEGKTLEQSIDMGQWLASQSIRELGPSFPFPKKTYAPLQ
;
A
#
# COMPACT_ATOMS: atom_id res chain seq x y z
N MET A 1 -31.60 29.22 30.38
CA MET A 1 -32.00 30.58 30.78
C MET A 1 -32.81 31.16 29.65
N ALA A 2 -34.13 31.32 29.88
CA ALA A 2 -35.17 32.05 29.14
C ALA A 2 -35.33 31.79 27.62
N MET A 3 -36.37 31.07 27.16
CA MET A 3 -37.80 31.46 26.97
C MET A 3 -38.07 31.96 25.53
N ALA A 4 -39.17 31.71 24.82
CA ALA A 4 -40.38 30.91 25.04
C ALA A 4 -41.38 31.10 23.87
N LEU A 5 -42.19 30.05 23.60
CA LEU A 5 -43.64 30.04 23.23
C LEU A 5 -44.10 30.60 21.86
N GLY A 6 -45.15 30.07 21.19
CA GLY A 6 -46.18 29.08 21.52
C GLY A 6 -47.03 28.71 20.27
N THR A 7 -47.58 27.49 20.18
CA THR A 7 -49.02 27.10 20.36
C THR A 7 -49.98 27.59 19.26
N GLY A 8 -50.88 26.81 18.63
CA GLY A 8 -51.35 25.44 18.86
C GLY A 8 -52.48 24.99 17.89
N LEU A 9 -52.68 23.67 17.82
CA LEU A 9 -53.96 22.94 17.97
C LEU A 9 -55.18 23.26 17.07
N ARG A 10 -55.59 22.29 16.21
CA ARG A 10 -56.80 21.43 16.41
C ARG A 10 -57.06 20.49 15.22
N SER A 11 -57.52 19.30 15.58
CA SER A 11 -58.02 18.15 14.81
C SER A 11 -59.39 18.37 14.16
N PHE A 12 -59.70 17.69 13.04
CA PHE A 12 -60.98 17.01 12.80
C PHE A 12 -60.90 15.97 11.65
N VAL A 13 -61.87 15.06 11.68
CA VAL A 13 -61.96 13.70 11.12
C VAL A 13 -62.55 13.66 9.69
N GLY A 14 -62.05 12.73 8.86
CA GLY A 14 -62.82 11.81 8.00
C GLY A 14 -63.49 12.31 6.72
N GLY A 15 -63.32 11.56 5.62
CA GLY A 15 -64.21 11.60 4.47
C GLY A 15 -63.54 11.29 3.13
N ALA A 16 -63.64 10.05 2.68
CA ALA A 16 -63.31 9.64 1.31
C ALA A 16 -64.36 10.16 0.31
N MET A 17 -63.92 10.63 -0.86
CA MET A 17 -64.60 10.49 -2.17
C MET A 17 -63.80 11.22 -3.28
N SER A 18 -63.49 10.51 -4.36
CA SER A 18 -63.05 11.03 -5.67
C SER A 18 -64.25 11.02 -6.64
N PRO A 19 -64.18 11.60 -7.87
CA PRO A 19 -63.54 12.84 -8.36
C PRO A 19 -64.58 13.75 -9.08
N PRO A 20 -64.17 14.88 -9.71
CA PRO A 20 -64.32 14.94 -11.18
C PRO A 20 -63.18 15.68 -11.93
N ALA A 21 -63.30 15.65 -13.26
CA ALA A 21 -62.25 15.84 -14.27
C ALA A 21 -61.93 17.30 -14.67
N ALA A 22 -60.67 17.46 -15.13
CA ALA A 22 -60.14 18.23 -16.26
C ALA A 22 -60.35 19.76 -16.39
N ALA A 23 -59.23 20.50 -16.36
CA ALA A 23 -58.86 21.50 -17.40
C ALA A 23 -57.38 21.96 -17.29
N THR A 24 -56.56 21.47 -18.23
CA THR A 24 -55.49 22.14 -19.02
C THR A 24 -54.70 23.36 -18.48
N ALA A 25 -53.37 23.18 -18.37
CA ALA A 25 -52.36 24.13 -18.87
C ALA A 25 -51.02 23.40 -19.17
N ALA A 26 -50.55 23.47 -20.42
CA ALA A 26 -49.23 23.06 -20.93
C ALA A 26 -48.21 24.22 -20.72
N ALA A 27 -46.87 24.13 -20.70
CA ALA A 27 -45.83 23.25 -21.28
C ALA A 27 -44.47 23.54 -20.54
N PRO A 28 -43.25 23.08 -20.95
CA PRO A 28 -42.88 22.08 -21.95
C PRO A 28 -41.89 20.99 -21.46
N LEU A 29 -41.91 19.84 -22.15
CA LEU A 29 -40.93 18.76 -22.08
C LEU A 29 -39.67 19.10 -22.90
N LEU A 30 -38.50 18.95 -22.29
CA LEU A 30 -37.20 19.00 -22.96
C LEU A 30 -36.95 17.70 -23.73
N GLN A 31 -36.95 17.78 -25.06
CA GLN A 31 -36.54 16.71 -25.96
C GLN A 31 -35.03 16.46 -25.85
N VAL A 32 -34.66 15.23 -25.47
CA VAL A 32 -33.28 14.73 -25.56
C VAL A 32 -32.98 14.35 -27.01
N ARG A 33 -31.83 14.81 -27.52
CA ARG A 33 -31.42 14.75 -28.94
C ARG A 33 -31.18 13.31 -29.45
N PRO A 34 -31.57 12.95 -30.71
CA PRO A 34 -31.36 11.63 -31.32
C PRO A 34 -29.90 11.26 -31.70
N GLN A 35 -28.90 12.02 -31.25
CA GLN A 35 -27.48 11.79 -31.57
C GLN A 35 -26.75 10.96 -30.50
N ALA A 36 -27.14 11.07 -29.23
CA ALA A 36 -26.53 10.30 -28.14
C ALA A 36 -26.85 8.79 -28.24
N HIS A 37 -28.07 8.46 -28.69
CA HIS A 37 -28.47 7.05 -28.84
C HIS A 37 -27.75 6.33 -29.99
N ARG A 38 -27.40 7.06 -31.06
CA ARG A 38 -26.61 6.53 -32.18
C ARG A 38 -25.13 6.37 -31.83
N ALA A 39 -24.57 7.25 -31.00
CA ALA A 39 -23.21 7.12 -30.50
C ALA A 39 -23.06 5.89 -29.59
N LEU A 40 -24.03 5.64 -28.70
CA LEU A 40 -24.05 4.47 -27.82
C LEU A 40 -24.20 3.15 -28.60
N GLN A 41 -25.05 3.10 -29.62
CA GLN A 41 -25.17 1.93 -30.49
C GLN A 41 -23.90 1.68 -31.33
N SER A 42 -23.21 2.74 -31.76
CA SER A 42 -21.92 2.64 -32.44
C SER A 42 -20.84 2.02 -31.55
N ILE A 43 -20.73 2.50 -30.30
CA ILE A 43 -19.75 2.00 -29.32
C ILE A 43 -20.02 0.52 -28.97
N GLN A 44 -21.30 0.16 -28.79
CA GLN A 44 -21.70 -1.22 -28.48
C GLN A 44 -21.44 -2.17 -29.67
N SER A 45 -21.60 -1.68 -30.91
CA SER A 45 -21.28 -2.46 -32.12
C SER A 45 -19.76 -2.66 -32.33
N GLN A 46 -18.95 -1.64 -32.01
CA GLN A 46 -17.49 -1.73 -32.08
C GLN A 46 -16.93 -2.67 -31.01
N TRP A 47 -17.52 -2.67 -29.81
CA TRP A 47 -17.15 -3.59 -28.74
C TRP A 47 -17.47 -5.05 -29.11
N HIS A 48 -18.65 -5.31 -29.70
CA HIS A 48 -18.99 -6.65 -30.18
C HIS A 48 -18.11 -7.15 -31.34
N GLN A 49 -17.72 -6.28 -32.28
CA GLN A 49 -16.78 -6.64 -33.35
C GLN A 49 -15.37 -6.94 -32.81
N SER A 50 -14.92 -6.21 -31.79
CA SER A 50 -13.63 -6.46 -31.14
C SER A 50 -13.61 -7.80 -30.38
N CYS A 51 -14.72 -8.15 -29.71
CA CYS A 51 -14.87 -9.44 -29.03
C CYS A 51 -14.97 -10.62 -30.01
N GLN A 52 -15.60 -10.45 -31.18
CA GLN A 52 -15.63 -11.47 -32.24
C GLN A 52 -14.26 -11.68 -32.90
N GLY A 53 -13.51 -10.60 -33.14
CA GLY A 53 -12.14 -10.68 -33.69
C GLY A 53 -11.16 -11.43 -32.77
N GLN A 54 -11.31 -11.30 -31.45
CA GLN A 54 -10.47 -12.05 -30.49
C GLN A 54 -10.84 -13.55 -30.44
N SER A 55 -12.11 -13.92 -30.65
CA SER A 55 -12.55 -15.32 -30.70
C SER A 55 -12.06 -16.07 -31.95
N GLU A 56 -12.01 -15.39 -33.10
CA GLU A 56 -11.50 -15.98 -34.36
C GLU A 56 -9.98 -16.19 -34.34
N VAL A 57 -9.23 -15.30 -33.67
CA VAL A 57 -7.77 -15.45 -33.47
C VAL A 57 -7.46 -16.65 -32.56
N VAL A 58 -8.27 -16.88 -31.52
CA VAL A 58 -8.13 -18.04 -30.63
C VAL A 58 -8.52 -19.34 -31.36
N HIS A 59 -9.56 -19.33 -32.21
CA HIS A 59 -9.94 -20.52 -33.00
C HIS A 59 -8.93 -20.85 -34.12
N SER A 60 -8.28 -19.84 -34.69
CA SER A 60 -7.19 -19.99 -35.67
C SER A 60 -5.95 -20.64 -35.03
N ALA A 61 -5.51 -20.12 -33.87
CA ALA A 61 -4.35 -20.63 -33.14
C ALA A 61 -4.54 -22.09 -32.66
N THR A 62 -5.77 -22.48 -32.33
CA THR A 62 -6.08 -23.84 -31.86
C THR A 62 -6.11 -24.87 -33.00
N ARG A 63 -6.32 -24.46 -34.25
CA ARG A 63 -6.21 -25.35 -35.43
C ARG A 63 -4.77 -25.53 -35.92
N THR A 64 -3.87 -24.58 -35.67
CA THR A 64 -2.45 -24.70 -36.07
C THR A 64 -1.64 -25.56 -35.11
N PHE A 65 -2.07 -25.70 -33.85
CA PHE A 65 -1.38 -26.54 -32.85
C PHE A 65 -1.68 -28.04 -32.93
N SER A 66 -2.80 -28.45 -33.55
CA SER A 66 -3.16 -29.87 -33.68
C SER A 66 -2.47 -30.60 -34.83
N SER A 67 -1.81 -29.87 -35.75
CA SER A 67 -1.08 -30.45 -36.88
C SER A 67 0.42 -30.67 -36.63
N PHE A 68 0.97 -30.22 -35.49
CA PHE A 68 2.41 -30.29 -35.19
C PHE A 68 2.84 -31.39 -34.21
N SER A 69 1.91 -32.19 -33.66
CA SER A 69 2.22 -33.22 -32.65
C SER A 69 2.28 -34.68 -33.15
N LYS A 70 2.24 -34.91 -34.47
CA LYS A 70 2.46 -36.24 -35.06
C LYS A 70 3.62 -36.21 -36.06
N SER A 71 4.86 -36.20 -35.56
CA SER A 71 6.03 -36.79 -36.23
C SER A 71 7.31 -36.50 -35.44
N ARG A 72 7.66 -37.37 -34.47
CA ARG A 72 9.06 -37.63 -34.15
C ARG A 72 9.19 -38.94 -33.36
N ALA A 73 9.54 -39.99 -34.08
CA ALA A 73 10.22 -41.15 -33.53
C ALA A 73 11.50 -41.36 -34.36
N LEU A 74 12.58 -41.70 -33.64
CA LEU A 74 13.82 -42.35 -34.08
C LEU A 74 15.03 -41.48 -34.49
N ALA A 75 16.04 -41.63 -33.62
CA ALA A 75 17.41 -42.06 -33.92
C ALA A 75 18.55 -41.03 -34.11
N ALA A 76 19.44 -41.05 -33.11
CA ALA A 76 20.89 -41.24 -33.17
C ALA A 76 21.85 -40.15 -33.72
N ARG A 77 22.95 -40.02 -32.96
CA ARG A 77 24.16 -39.16 -33.08
C ARG A 77 25.05 -39.52 -34.31
N PRO A 78 26.31 -39.03 -34.41
CA PRO A 78 26.84 -37.66 -34.58
C PRO A 78 27.81 -37.57 -35.81
N PHE A 79 28.34 -36.40 -36.20
CA PHE A 79 29.76 -36.15 -36.59
C PHE A 79 29.99 -34.80 -37.32
N SER A 80 31.07 -34.14 -36.90
CA SER A 80 32.07 -33.26 -37.55
C SER A 80 31.83 -32.45 -38.84
N SER A 81 32.53 -31.31 -38.84
CA SER A 81 33.39 -30.73 -39.89
C SER A 81 32.92 -29.41 -40.55
N SER A 82 33.71 -28.37 -40.27
CA SER A 82 33.95 -27.15 -41.08
C SER A 82 34.73 -27.50 -42.38
N PRO A 83 35.18 -26.58 -43.27
CA PRO A 83 35.09 -25.10 -43.33
C PRO A 83 34.85 -24.53 -44.77
N SER A 84 35.24 -23.25 -44.99
CA SER A 84 35.60 -22.55 -46.25
C SER A 84 34.51 -21.61 -46.84
N SER A 85 34.71 -20.27 -46.75
CA SER A 85 35.42 -19.34 -47.68
C SER A 85 34.44 -18.79 -48.74
N SER A 86 34.37 -17.52 -49.14
CA SER A 86 35.39 -16.49 -49.36
C SER A 86 34.71 -15.20 -49.90
N THR A 87 35.25 -14.02 -49.54
CA THR A 87 35.50 -12.79 -50.38
C THR A 87 34.33 -12.10 -51.13
N TRP A 88 34.23 -10.77 -51.33
CA TRP A 88 35.11 -9.60 -51.20
C TRP A 88 34.31 -8.28 -51.38
N MET A 89 34.84 -7.22 -50.76
CA MET A 89 34.94 -5.80 -51.16
C MET A 89 33.74 -4.86 -51.41
N GLY A 90 33.88 -3.66 -50.82
CA GLY A 90 33.33 -2.40 -51.31
C GLY A 90 33.33 -1.26 -50.28
N SER A 91 34.50 -0.67 -49.97
CA SER A 91 34.60 0.65 -49.30
C SER A 91 34.30 1.80 -50.29
N PRO A 92 34.07 3.03 -49.80
CA PRO A 92 35.20 3.96 -49.73
C PRO A 92 35.24 4.82 -48.45
N THR A 93 36.42 5.38 -48.22
CA THR A 93 36.84 6.22 -47.08
C THR A 93 37.24 7.61 -47.61
N ILE A 94 37.54 8.54 -46.68
CA ILE A 94 38.30 9.81 -46.80
C ILE A 94 37.37 11.04 -47.05
N THR A 95 37.38 12.12 -46.25
CA THR A 95 38.52 12.96 -45.83
C THR A 95 38.26 13.77 -44.55
N THR A 96 39.34 13.99 -43.81
CA THR A 96 39.60 14.92 -42.68
C THR A 96 39.67 16.40 -43.08
N SER A 97 39.38 17.30 -42.14
CA SER A 97 40.16 18.53 -41.93
C SER A 97 40.02 19.07 -40.50
N ALA A 98 41.14 19.54 -39.95
CA ALA A 98 41.29 20.26 -38.70
C ALA A 98 41.87 21.65 -39.03
N PHE A 99 41.52 22.70 -38.28
CA PHE A 99 42.32 23.93 -38.18
C PHE A 99 42.09 24.66 -36.85
N ALA A 100 43.07 25.51 -36.52
CA ALA A 100 43.55 25.91 -35.20
C ALA A 100 42.85 27.10 -34.49
N ALA A 101 43.02 27.10 -33.16
CA ALA A 101 43.42 28.16 -32.23
C ALA A 101 42.96 29.63 -32.39
N SER A 102 42.48 30.22 -31.28
CA SER A 102 43.10 31.43 -30.71
C SER A 102 42.80 31.61 -29.22
N THR A 103 43.79 32.15 -28.52
CA THR A 103 43.94 32.46 -27.10
C THR A 103 43.33 33.83 -26.72
N SER A 104 42.90 33.99 -25.45
CA SER A 104 43.19 35.22 -24.71
C SER A 104 43.36 34.96 -23.20
N THR A 105 44.36 35.62 -22.66
CA THR A 105 44.89 35.59 -21.28
C THR A 105 44.76 36.97 -20.66
N HIS A 106 44.49 37.07 -19.35
CA HIS A 106 45.16 37.96 -18.37
C HIS A 106 44.62 37.65 -16.95
N ASN A 107 45.45 37.12 -16.03
CA ASN A 107 46.33 37.82 -15.07
C ASN A 107 45.57 38.60 -13.98
N LEU A 108 45.90 38.65 -12.68
CA LEU A 108 46.88 38.06 -11.76
C LEU A 108 46.59 38.76 -10.41
N ARG A 109 46.64 38.08 -9.26
CA ARG A 109 47.43 38.53 -8.08
C ARG A 109 47.37 37.55 -6.91
N ARG A 110 48.55 37.04 -6.58
CA ARG A 110 48.96 36.41 -5.31
C ARG A 110 49.10 37.47 -4.21
N VAL A 111 48.87 37.08 -2.96
CA VAL A 111 49.66 37.55 -1.79
C VAL A 111 49.97 36.35 -0.88
N ARG A 112 51.21 36.32 -0.38
CA ARG A 112 51.85 35.30 0.48
C ARG A 112 51.55 35.49 1.98
N GLN A 113 51.45 34.36 2.70
CA GLN A 113 52.12 33.91 3.96
C GLN A 113 52.89 34.96 4.83
N PRO A 114 52.95 34.79 6.18
CA PRO A 114 53.89 33.83 6.80
C PRO A 114 53.54 33.15 8.16
N HIS A 115 54.11 31.94 8.33
CA HIS A 115 54.77 31.27 9.49
C HIS A 115 54.38 31.46 10.98
N GLN A 116 54.30 30.33 11.71
CA GLN A 116 55.08 29.90 12.92
C GLN A 116 54.65 28.45 13.31
N SER A 117 55.46 27.39 13.21
CA SER A 117 56.47 26.81 14.14
C SER A 117 55.95 26.32 15.52
N ASN A 118 55.88 25.00 15.74
CA ASN A 118 56.70 24.31 16.76
C ASN A 118 56.60 22.76 16.71
N ASN A 119 57.74 22.14 17.00
CA ASN A 119 58.08 20.71 16.99
C ASN A 119 57.69 19.96 18.27
N TYR A 120 57.63 18.61 18.21
CA TYR A 120 58.29 17.58 19.08
C TYR A 120 57.76 16.20 18.61
N SER A 121 58.41 15.50 17.67
CA SER A 121 59.46 14.45 17.81
C SER A 121 59.00 13.14 18.48
N THR A 122 58.86 12.04 17.71
CA THR A 122 59.77 10.84 17.62
C THR A 122 59.44 9.74 18.65
N THR A 123 59.44 8.42 18.41
CA THR A 123 59.81 7.51 17.31
C THR A 123 59.43 6.09 17.78
N THR A 124 59.07 5.17 16.88
CA THR A 124 59.14 3.72 17.16
C THR A 124 59.63 2.98 15.91
N SER A 125 60.69 2.19 16.07
CA SER A 125 61.27 1.27 15.10
C SER A 125 61.08 -0.17 15.59
N ALA A 126 60.66 -1.06 14.68
CA ALA A 126 60.56 -2.52 14.83
C ALA A 126 61.95 -3.21 14.63
N PRO A 127 62.09 -4.53 14.37
CA PRO A 127 61.32 -5.75 14.70
C PRO A 127 62.22 -6.93 15.22
N ASN A 128 61.65 -8.08 15.62
CA ASN A 128 61.96 -9.45 15.11
C ASN A 128 61.54 -10.64 16.03
N ILE A 129 60.76 -11.54 15.43
CA ILE A 129 60.84 -13.03 15.33
C ILE A 129 61.41 -13.85 16.52
N SER A 130 60.61 -14.80 17.05
CA SER A 130 60.89 -16.26 17.06
C SER A 130 59.83 -17.06 17.84
N THR A 131 59.33 -18.15 17.27
CA THR A 131 58.65 -19.28 17.95
C THR A 131 59.71 -20.23 18.55
N PRO A 132 59.40 -21.10 19.55
CA PRO A 132 58.88 -22.45 19.23
C PRO A 132 57.95 -23.10 20.30
N THR A 133 57.70 -24.38 20.04
CA THR A 133 56.75 -25.43 20.46
C THR A 133 56.73 -25.98 21.91
N THR A 134 55.69 -26.82 22.13
CA THR A 134 55.62 -28.10 22.90
C THR A 134 55.27 -28.14 24.41
N SER A 135 54.05 -28.63 24.67
CA SER A 135 53.58 -29.74 25.53
C SER A 135 54.23 -30.13 26.89
N LEU A 136 53.32 -30.51 27.81
CA LEU A 136 53.39 -31.56 28.84
C LEU A 136 54.01 -31.27 30.23
N SER A 137 53.11 -31.21 31.23
CA SER A 137 53.00 -32.16 32.36
C SER A 137 53.02 -31.58 33.79
N LEU A 138 52.23 -32.28 34.64
CA LEU A 138 52.29 -32.43 36.11
C LEU A 138 51.63 -31.36 37.02
N GLN A 139 50.50 -31.74 37.63
CA GLN A 139 50.54 -32.23 39.02
C GLN A 139 49.24 -32.96 39.43
N GLN A 140 49.42 -34.16 39.99
CA GLN A 140 48.41 -35.02 40.61
C GLN A 140 48.14 -34.56 42.05
N HIS A 141 46.89 -34.67 42.54
CA HIS A 141 46.44 -35.65 43.55
C HIS A 141 45.19 -35.20 44.36
N ARG A 142 44.33 -36.21 44.66
CA ARG A 142 43.23 -36.28 45.66
C ARG A 142 41.87 -35.71 45.19
N LEU A 143 40.72 -36.36 45.36
CA LEU A 143 40.28 -37.49 46.18
C LEU A 143 38.96 -38.08 45.60
N LEU A 144 38.56 -39.23 46.15
CA LEU A 144 37.67 -40.27 45.62
C LEU A 144 36.16 -39.96 45.62
N SER A 145 35.46 -40.75 44.80
CA SER A 145 34.07 -41.27 44.94
C SER A 145 32.88 -40.39 44.53
N SER A 146 32.27 -40.72 43.38
CA SER A 146 30.82 -40.60 43.09
C SER A 146 30.49 -41.22 41.72
N LEU A 147 30.61 -42.54 41.61
CA LEU A 147 30.07 -43.33 40.51
C LEU A 147 29.44 -44.55 41.18
N HIS A 148 28.15 -44.46 41.55
CA HIS A 148 27.22 -45.55 41.89
C HIS A 148 25.87 -44.90 42.25
N PHE A 149 24.99 -44.65 41.27
CA PHE A 149 23.53 -44.85 41.39
C PHE A 149 22.80 -44.48 40.09
N ALA A 150 23.09 -45.24 39.02
CA ALA A 150 22.16 -45.40 37.90
C ALA A 150 21.76 -46.88 37.88
N ARG A 151 20.76 -47.25 38.69
CA ARG A 151 19.92 -48.46 38.62
C ARG A 151 19.14 -48.64 39.92
N SER A 152 17.92 -48.13 39.97
CA SER A 152 16.74 -48.77 40.59
C SER A 152 15.66 -47.71 40.74
N TRP A 153 14.53 -47.89 40.05
CA TRP A 153 13.16 -47.70 40.55
C TRP A 153 12.18 -47.67 39.37
N GLN A 154 12.13 -48.80 38.65
CA GLN A 154 10.86 -49.34 38.19
C GLN A 154 10.36 -50.22 39.33
N GLY A 155 9.23 -49.85 39.93
CA GLY A 155 8.55 -50.65 40.95
C GLY A 155 8.17 -49.85 42.18
N GLN A 156 7.05 -49.13 42.10
CA GLN A 156 6.01 -49.10 43.13
C GLN A 156 4.83 -48.24 42.62
N VAL A 157 3.99 -48.91 41.85
CA VAL A 157 2.56 -48.59 41.77
C VAL A 157 1.92 -49.15 43.04
N GLU A 158 0.89 -48.46 43.54
CA GLU A 158 0.07 -48.76 44.73
C GLU A 158 0.59 -48.25 46.08
N LYS A 159 0.13 -47.06 46.47
CA LYS A 159 -0.89 -46.88 47.53
C LYS A 159 -1.17 -45.40 47.77
N PHE A 160 -2.41 -45.13 48.18
CA PHE A 160 -3.00 -43.86 48.61
C PHE A 160 -3.56 -42.93 47.53
N ASN A 161 -4.73 -43.37 47.07
CA ASN A 161 -5.84 -42.51 46.67
C ASN A 161 -6.37 -41.78 47.92
N THR A 162 -6.48 -40.45 47.90
CA THR A 162 -7.68 -39.66 48.29
C THR A 162 -7.37 -38.17 48.43
N SER A 163 -8.27 -37.36 47.85
CA SER A 163 -8.59 -35.97 48.21
C SER A 163 -7.50 -34.89 48.02
N PHE A 164 -7.60 -34.11 46.93
CA PHE A 164 -7.77 -32.63 46.96
C PHE A 164 -7.75 -32.08 45.52
N SER A 165 -8.64 -31.13 45.25
CA SER A 165 -8.92 -30.47 43.97
C SER A 165 -7.74 -29.65 43.42
N PRO A 166 -7.57 -29.50 42.08
CA PRO A 166 -6.41 -28.81 41.53
C PRO A 166 -6.65 -27.31 41.41
N LEU A 167 -5.94 -26.53 42.23
CA LEU A 167 -5.57 -25.16 41.88
C LEU A 167 -4.56 -25.22 40.72
N ARG A 168 -5.02 -24.97 39.49
CA ARG A 168 -4.14 -24.81 38.32
C ARG A 168 -3.20 -23.61 38.55
N ARG A 169 -1.96 -23.88 38.93
CA ARG A 169 -0.84 -22.96 38.68
C ARG A 169 -0.66 -22.83 37.18
N ARG A 170 -1.00 -21.67 36.60
CA ARG A 170 -0.51 -21.27 35.28
C ARG A 170 0.99 -21.07 35.39
N SER A 171 1.77 -22.00 34.85
CA SER A 171 3.18 -21.78 34.56
C SER A 171 3.25 -20.78 33.40
N PHE A 172 3.71 -19.56 33.69
CA PHE A 172 4.21 -18.66 32.65
C PHE A 172 5.50 -19.27 32.10
N SER A 173 5.39 -19.94 30.95
CA SER A 173 6.54 -20.33 30.15
C SER A 173 6.98 -19.11 29.34
N THR A 174 7.93 -18.35 29.86
CA THR A 174 8.74 -17.41 29.08
C THR A 174 9.72 -18.21 28.22
N SER A 175 9.25 -18.67 27.06
CA SER A 175 10.12 -19.03 25.94
C SER A 175 9.84 -18.05 24.80
N GLN A 176 10.41 -16.84 24.88
CA GLN A 176 10.57 -16.00 23.70
C GLN A 176 11.65 -16.62 22.81
N ASN A 177 11.27 -17.65 22.06
CA ASN A 177 11.87 -17.83 20.74
C ASN A 177 11.36 -16.64 19.93
N ASN A 178 12.25 -15.69 19.64
CA ASN A 178 11.98 -14.53 18.81
C ASN A 178 11.79 -15.01 17.37
N LYS A 179 10.68 -15.69 17.12
CA LYS A 179 10.27 -16.13 15.78
C LYS A 179 9.88 -14.85 15.06
N MET A 180 10.72 -14.44 14.11
CA MET A 180 10.43 -13.36 13.18
C MET A 180 9.00 -13.56 12.66
N SER A 181 8.09 -12.67 13.00
CA SER A 181 6.67 -12.84 12.74
C SER A 181 6.19 -11.66 11.91
N PHE A 182 6.09 -11.87 10.61
CA PHE A 182 5.45 -10.92 9.71
C PHE A 182 3.94 -10.95 9.97
N GLN A 183 3.50 -10.15 10.95
CA GLN A 183 2.12 -10.14 11.44
C GLN A 183 1.17 -9.38 10.52
N LEU A 184 1.68 -8.41 9.76
CA LEU A 184 0.92 -7.58 8.82
C LEU A 184 1.39 -7.84 7.39
N PHE A 185 0.45 -8.13 6.50
CA PHE A 185 0.70 -8.24 5.06
C PHE A 185 -0.14 -7.20 4.32
N CYS A 186 0.54 -6.33 3.58
CA CYS A 186 -0.06 -5.26 2.80
C CYS A 186 0.04 -5.57 1.30
N LEU A 187 -1.00 -5.22 0.52
CA LEU A 187 -1.02 -5.40 -0.94
C LEU A 187 -1.60 -4.17 -1.61
N GLU A 188 -0.86 -3.57 -2.55
CA GLU A 188 -1.38 -2.56 -3.48
C GLU A 188 -0.34 -2.22 -4.58
N ASN A 189 -0.30 -0.94 -4.99
CA ASN A 189 0.41 -0.42 -6.15
C ASN A 189 1.61 0.43 -5.67
N PRO A 190 2.86 -0.05 -5.82
CA PRO A 190 4.03 0.72 -5.45
C PRO A 190 4.30 1.75 -6.54
N LEU A 191 4.36 3.03 -6.17
CA LEU A 191 4.45 4.15 -7.11
C LEU A 191 5.58 5.09 -6.70
N LEU A 192 6.24 5.70 -7.68
CA LEU A 192 7.14 6.83 -7.44
C LEU A 192 6.37 8.15 -7.57
N ASP A 193 6.31 8.92 -6.50
CA ASP A 193 5.72 10.25 -6.53
C ASP A 193 6.73 11.23 -7.13
N ILE A 194 6.26 12.02 -8.08
CA ILE A 194 6.97 13.14 -8.70
C ILE A 194 6.23 14.39 -8.27
N GLN A 195 6.72 15.02 -7.20
CA GLN A 195 6.02 16.11 -6.53
C GLN A 195 6.64 17.46 -6.84
N GLY A 196 5.90 18.36 -7.47
CA GLY A 196 6.36 19.70 -7.83
C GLY A 196 5.36 20.78 -7.44
N LYS A 197 5.87 22.00 -7.18
CA LYS A 197 5.01 23.17 -6.96
C LYS A 197 4.41 23.61 -8.28
N GLY A 198 3.09 23.75 -8.33
CA GLY A 198 2.37 24.23 -9.50
C GLY A 198 1.51 25.45 -9.20
N ASP A 199 0.69 25.79 -10.19
CA ASP A 199 -0.32 26.84 -10.13
C ASP A 199 -1.60 26.37 -10.86
N GLU A 200 -2.64 27.20 -10.82
CA GLU A 200 -3.91 26.91 -11.50
C GLU A 200 -3.72 26.69 -13.00
N LYS A 201 -2.77 27.39 -13.63
CA LYS A 201 -2.49 27.24 -15.07
C LYS A 201 -1.94 25.87 -15.41
N LEU A 202 -1.09 25.29 -14.54
CA LEU A 202 -0.59 23.93 -14.72
C LEU A 202 -1.73 22.91 -14.56
N LEU A 203 -2.63 23.12 -13.59
CA LEU A 203 -3.83 22.28 -13.42
C LEU A 203 -4.72 22.33 -14.66
N GLU A 204 -5.07 23.53 -15.12
CA GLU A 204 -5.87 23.76 -16.33
C GLU A 204 -5.24 23.12 -17.58
N LYS A 205 -3.92 23.27 -17.74
CA LYS A 205 -3.16 22.69 -18.87
C LYS A 205 -3.37 21.18 -18.99
N TYR A 206 -3.44 20.48 -17.86
CA TYR A 206 -3.63 19.04 -17.82
C TYR A 206 -5.08 18.61 -17.52
N GLY A 207 -6.01 19.56 -17.38
CA GLY A 207 -7.40 19.27 -17.07
C GLY A 207 -7.60 18.65 -15.68
N LEU A 208 -6.75 19.01 -14.72
CA LEU A 208 -6.75 18.50 -13.36
C LEU A 208 -7.50 19.45 -12.43
N LYS A 209 -8.14 18.91 -11.39
CA LYS A 209 -8.77 19.71 -10.33
C LYS A 209 -7.86 19.76 -9.11
N ALA A 210 -7.95 20.85 -8.34
CA ALA A 210 -7.32 20.92 -7.03
C ALA A 210 -7.89 19.82 -6.11
N ASN A 211 -7.03 19.24 -5.26
CA ASN A 211 -7.38 18.22 -4.27
C ASN A 211 -8.12 16.99 -4.83
N ASP A 212 -7.69 16.51 -5.99
CA ASP A 212 -8.30 15.39 -6.72
C ASP A 212 -7.26 14.29 -7.02
N ALA A 213 -7.73 13.07 -7.27
CA ALA A 213 -6.89 11.91 -7.58
C ALA A 213 -7.47 11.16 -8.79
N ILE A 214 -6.70 11.09 -9.88
CA ILE A 214 -7.13 10.46 -11.13
C ILE A 214 -6.09 9.48 -11.68
N LEU A 215 -6.55 8.60 -12.57
CA LEU A 215 -5.68 7.79 -13.43
C LEU A 215 -5.32 8.56 -14.71
N ALA A 216 -4.07 8.45 -15.14
CA ALA A 216 -3.54 9.18 -16.28
C ALA A 216 -4.05 8.62 -17.62
N GLU A 217 -4.75 9.46 -18.38
CA GLU A 217 -4.90 9.36 -19.83
C GLU A 217 -3.67 9.89 -20.61
N GLU A 218 -3.63 9.64 -21.92
CA GLU A 218 -2.55 10.08 -22.83
C GLU A 218 -2.21 11.57 -22.73
N LYS A 219 -3.24 12.43 -22.59
CA LYS A 219 -3.08 13.89 -22.44
C LYS A 219 -2.27 14.30 -21.20
N HIS A 220 -2.19 13.45 -20.18
CA HIS A 220 -1.48 13.74 -18.94
C HIS A 220 -0.01 13.29 -18.96
N LEU A 221 0.42 12.47 -19.92
CA LEU A 221 1.76 11.86 -19.89
C LEU A 221 2.91 12.87 -19.94
N GLY A 222 2.68 14.06 -20.49
CA GLY A 222 3.65 15.16 -20.48
C GLY A 222 3.90 15.76 -19.09
N LEU A 223 2.96 15.60 -18.14
CA LEU A 223 3.02 16.20 -16.82
C LEU A 223 4.27 15.79 -16.06
N TYR A 224 4.62 14.51 -16.11
CA TYR A 224 5.72 13.96 -15.33
C TYR A 224 7.07 14.59 -15.70
N GLU A 225 7.31 14.80 -17.00
CA GLU A 225 8.55 15.44 -17.47
C GLU A 225 8.52 16.95 -17.17
N GLU A 226 7.37 17.61 -17.32
CA GLU A 226 7.23 19.03 -16.96
C GLU A 226 7.51 19.28 -15.48
N LEU A 227 6.99 18.43 -14.59
CA LEU A 227 7.26 18.53 -13.16
C LEU A 227 8.78 18.41 -12.87
N LEU A 228 9.45 17.43 -13.49
CA LEU A 228 10.89 17.21 -13.31
C LEU A 228 11.74 18.35 -13.86
N THR A 229 11.37 18.92 -15.01
CA THR A 229 12.17 19.90 -15.73
C THR A 229 11.92 21.34 -15.29
N ASN A 230 10.66 21.68 -14.97
CA ASN A 230 10.22 23.06 -14.79
C ASN A 230 9.75 23.39 -13.37
N HIS A 231 9.51 22.39 -12.51
CA HIS A 231 8.89 22.61 -11.19
C HIS A 231 9.71 22.09 -9.99
N ASP A 232 11.03 21.90 -10.18
CA ASP A 232 11.98 21.37 -9.16
C ASP A 232 11.43 20.14 -8.42
N ALA A 233 10.80 19.23 -9.17
CA ALA A 233 10.07 18.15 -8.57
C ALA A 233 10.98 17.22 -7.75
N LYS A 234 10.46 16.77 -6.61
CA LYS A 234 11.10 15.78 -5.75
C LYS A 234 10.56 14.40 -6.08
N LEU A 235 11.48 13.44 -6.13
CA LEU A 235 11.17 12.03 -6.26
C LEU A 235 11.00 11.43 -4.87
N ILE A 236 9.80 10.98 -4.55
CA ILE A 236 9.46 10.44 -3.23
C ILE A 236 8.86 9.05 -3.43
N ALA A 237 9.30 8.06 -2.66
CA ALA A 237 8.67 6.75 -2.71
C ALA A 237 7.24 6.86 -2.18
N GLY A 238 6.27 6.39 -2.96
CA GLY A 238 4.83 6.49 -2.71
C GLY A 238 4.10 5.16 -2.88
N GLY A 239 2.82 5.25 -3.25
CA GLY A 239 1.86 4.14 -3.23
C GLY A 239 1.17 4.02 -1.87
N ALA A 240 -0.17 4.12 -1.84
CA ALA A 240 -0.92 4.35 -0.60
C ALA A 240 -0.74 3.23 0.45
N ALA A 241 -0.86 1.97 0.04
CA ALA A 241 -0.63 0.86 0.96
C ALA A 241 0.86 0.64 1.29
N GLN A 242 1.78 1.09 0.42
CA GLN A 242 3.21 1.07 0.73
C GLN A 242 3.55 2.13 1.78
N ASN A 243 2.97 3.32 1.68
CA ASN A 243 3.04 4.38 2.69
C ASN A 243 2.50 3.87 4.03
N THR A 244 1.32 3.24 4.01
CA THR A 244 0.70 2.58 5.15
C THR A 244 1.62 1.51 5.77
N ALA A 245 2.20 0.62 4.95
CA ALA A 245 3.10 -0.43 5.41
C ALA A 245 4.38 0.13 6.04
N ARG A 246 4.97 1.18 5.44
CA ARG A 246 6.12 1.90 6.01
C ARG A 246 5.77 2.53 7.34
N GLY A 247 4.59 3.14 7.46
CA GLY A 247 4.10 3.75 8.70
C GLY A 247 3.87 2.72 9.81
N ALA A 248 3.23 1.59 9.49
CA ALA A 248 3.06 0.50 10.43
C ALA A 248 4.42 -0.05 10.90
N GLN A 249 5.35 -0.29 9.97
CA GLN A 249 6.70 -0.76 10.31
C GLN A 249 7.52 0.28 11.08
N TYR A 250 7.28 1.57 10.86
CA TYR A 250 7.89 2.65 11.65
C TYR A 250 7.51 2.55 13.12
N LEU A 251 6.30 2.11 13.46
CA LEU A 251 5.88 1.90 14.85
C LEU A 251 6.28 0.52 15.39
N LEU A 252 6.06 -0.53 14.61
CA LEU A 252 6.23 -1.92 15.01
C LEU A 252 7.70 -2.35 15.16
N PRO A 253 7.98 -3.46 15.88
CA PRO A 253 9.30 -4.09 15.89
C PRO A 253 9.79 -4.44 14.46
N PRO A 254 11.11 -4.51 14.23
CA PRO A 254 11.65 -4.92 12.93
C PRO A 254 11.06 -6.23 12.43
N ASN A 255 10.84 -6.34 11.11
CA ASN A 255 10.31 -7.54 10.46
C ASN A 255 8.89 -7.92 10.90
N SER A 256 8.04 -6.92 11.16
CA SER A 256 6.63 -7.12 11.48
C SER A 256 5.72 -7.01 10.26
N VAL A 257 6.17 -6.31 9.21
CA VAL A 257 5.34 -5.95 8.05
C VAL A 257 5.96 -6.46 6.76
N VAL A 258 5.12 -7.03 5.89
CA VAL A 258 5.42 -7.35 4.49
C VAL A 258 4.52 -6.52 3.59
N TYR A 259 5.07 -6.01 2.50
CA TYR A 259 4.32 -5.38 1.43
C TYR A 259 4.54 -6.11 0.11
N ALA A 260 3.48 -6.36 -0.64
CA ALA A 260 3.54 -6.89 -2.00
C ALA A 260 2.93 -5.91 -3.02
N GLY A 261 3.49 -5.90 -4.22
CA GLY A 261 3.09 -5.03 -5.32
C GLY A 261 3.90 -5.32 -6.59
N SER A 262 3.69 -4.57 -7.67
CA SER A 262 4.42 -4.77 -8.93
C SER A 262 5.19 -3.51 -9.34
N VAL A 263 6.46 -3.67 -9.67
CA VAL A 263 7.37 -2.61 -10.11
C VAL A 263 8.01 -2.97 -11.45
N GLY A 264 8.56 -1.99 -12.15
CA GLY A 264 9.36 -2.23 -13.35
C GLY A 264 10.81 -2.58 -12.99
N LYS A 265 11.57 -3.07 -13.98
CA LYS A 265 13.01 -3.30 -13.84
C LYS A 265 13.82 -2.04 -14.11
N ASP A 266 13.70 -1.05 -13.24
CA ASP A 266 14.28 0.28 -13.46
C ASP A 266 14.80 0.97 -12.19
N LYS A 267 15.37 2.18 -12.39
CA LYS A 267 15.89 3.01 -11.31
C LYS A 267 14.80 3.51 -10.34
N TYR A 268 13.54 3.57 -10.77
CA TYR A 268 12.45 4.01 -9.90
C TYR A 268 12.11 2.91 -8.90
N ALA A 269 12.08 1.65 -9.32
CA ALA A 269 11.97 0.51 -8.41
C ALA A 269 13.10 0.51 -7.36
N GLN A 270 14.33 0.87 -7.75
CA GLN A 270 15.44 0.97 -6.80
C GLN A 270 15.21 2.08 -5.75
N ILE A 271 14.68 3.25 -6.15
CA ILE A 271 14.33 4.33 -5.22
C ILE A 271 13.27 3.85 -4.21
N LEU A 272 12.24 3.14 -4.67
CA LEU A 272 11.21 2.56 -3.80
C LEU A 272 11.84 1.59 -2.79
N HIS A 273 12.69 0.68 -3.29
CA HIS A 273 13.36 -0.32 -2.48
C HIS A 273 14.31 0.29 -1.42
N ASP A 274 15.04 1.35 -1.76
CA ASP A 274 15.93 2.02 -0.81
C ASP A 274 15.14 2.74 0.30
N ALA A 275 14.01 3.35 -0.04
CA ALA A 275 13.15 4.04 0.91
C ALA A 275 12.50 3.07 1.92
N VAL A 276 12.00 1.90 1.46
CA VAL A 276 11.40 0.90 2.36
C VAL A 276 12.46 0.25 3.26
N LYS A 277 13.70 0.10 2.78
CA LYS A 277 14.82 -0.43 3.55
C LYS A 277 15.19 0.48 4.73
N GLN A 278 15.06 1.80 4.59
CA GLN A 278 15.35 2.77 5.66
C GLN A 278 14.48 2.55 6.92
N VAL A 279 13.22 2.13 6.74
CA VAL A 279 12.31 1.81 7.85
C VAL A 279 12.29 0.33 8.23
N GLY A 280 13.05 -0.51 7.52
CA GLY A 280 13.10 -1.95 7.75
C GLY A 280 11.84 -2.71 7.30
N LEU A 281 11.11 -2.17 6.30
CA LEU A 281 9.95 -2.83 5.70
C LEU A 281 10.43 -3.91 4.73
N ARG A 282 9.89 -5.14 4.86
CA ARG A 282 10.08 -6.20 3.88
C ARG A 282 9.15 -5.97 2.69
N VAL A 283 9.70 -6.02 1.49
CA VAL A 283 8.94 -5.95 0.24
C VAL A 283 9.12 -7.22 -0.58
N GLU A 284 8.03 -7.65 -1.18
CA GLU A 284 7.97 -8.76 -2.15
C GLU A 284 7.35 -8.19 -3.43
N TYR A 285 8.18 -7.56 -4.26
CA TYR A 285 7.72 -7.01 -5.52
C TYR A 285 7.73 -8.05 -6.64
N HIS A 286 6.62 -8.14 -7.36
CA HIS A 286 6.64 -8.68 -8.71
C HIS A 286 7.40 -7.70 -9.61
N VAL A 287 8.38 -8.19 -10.36
CA VAL A 287 9.15 -7.36 -11.31
C VAL A 287 8.61 -7.60 -12.71
N ASP A 288 7.96 -6.59 -13.28
CA ASP A 288 7.58 -6.59 -14.68
C ASP A 288 8.79 -6.19 -15.55
N GLU A 289 9.12 -7.04 -16.53
CA GLU A 289 10.27 -6.78 -17.43
C GLU A 289 9.91 -5.90 -18.63
N THR A 290 8.63 -5.59 -18.84
CA THR A 290 8.13 -4.92 -20.05
C THR A 290 7.69 -3.48 -19.82
N HIS A 291 7.19 -3.16 -18.63
CA HIS A 291 6.68 -1.84 -18.27
C HIS A 291 7.57 -1.16 -17.22
N PRO A 292 7.68 0.18 -17.25
CA PRO A 292 8.38 0.91 -16.20
C PRO A 292 7.59 0.87 -14.89
N THR A 293 8.26 1.18 -13.78
CA THR A 293 7.63 1.39 -12.48
C THR A 293 6.60 2.52 -12.58
N GLY A 294 5.43 2.30 -11.97
CA GLY A 294 4.37 3.30 -11.92
C GLY A 294 4.78 4.58 -11.20
N ARG A 295 4.12 5.67 -11.53
CA ARG A 295 4.43 7.01 -11.04
C ARG A 295 3.17 7.83 -10.77
N CYS A 296 3.23 8.69 -9.77
CA CYS A 296 2.18 9.65 -9.46
C CYS A 296 2.72 11.07 -9.62
N GLY A 297 2.12 11.85 -10.51
CA GLY A 297 2.43 13.27 -10.66
C GLY A 297 1.63 14.03 -9.63
N VAL A 298 2.30 14.72 -8.71
CA VAL A 298 1.64 15.48 -7.65
C VAL A 298 1.91 16.96 -7.87
N ILE A 299 0.85 17.70 -8.20
CA ILE A 299 0.89 19.16 -8.31
C ILE A 299 0.47 19.75 -6.98
N ILE A 300 1.35 20.52 -6.36
CA ILE A 300 1.09 21.19 -5.09
C ILE A 300 0.68 22.65 -5.36
N THR A 301 -0.55 23.00 -5.00
CA THR A 301 -1.11 24.35 -5.09
C THR A 301 -1.62 24.81 -3.73
N GLY A 302 -0.83 25.63 -3.01
CA GLY A 302 -1.17 26.04 -1.65
C GLY A 302 -1.21 24.84 -0.70
N HIS A 303 -2.41 24.53 -0.18
CA HIS A 303 -2.66 23.35 0.67
C HIS A 303 -3.34 22.19 -0.09
N ASP A 304 -3.52 22.30 -1.40
CA ASP A 304 -4.15 21.26 -2.20
C ASP A 304 -3.11 20.46 -2.99
N ARG A 305 -3.44 19.18 -3.20
CA ARG A 305 -2.62 18.24 -3.95
C ARG A 305 -3.47 17.60 -5.04
N SER A 306 -3.10 17.83 -6.28
CA SER A 306 -3.73 17.15 -7.43
C SER A 306 -2.84 16.01 -7.89
N MET A 307 -3.37 14.79 -7.86
CA MET A 307 -2.64 13.55 -8.12
C MET A 307 -3.07 12.93 -9.45
N CYS A 308 -2.11 12.70 -10.34
CA CYS A 308 -2.34 12.05 -11.63
C CYS A 308 -1.44 10.81 -11.79
N THR A 309 -2.04 9.63 -11.69
CA THR A 309 -1.31 8.35 -11.56
C THR A 309 -1.22 7.59 -12.88
N ASP A 310 0.00 7.29 -13.30
CA ASP A 310 0.33 6.34 -14.37
C ASP A 310 0.80 5.03 -13.71
N LEU A 311 -0.08 4.02 -13.67
CA LEU A 311 0.16 2.78 -12.94
C LEU A 311 1.29 1.94 -13.54
N ALA A 312 1.48 1.98 -14.87
CA ALA A 312 2.46 1.17 -15.60
C ALA A 312 2.61 -0.26 -15.05
N ALA A 313 3.81 -0.67 -14.60
CA ALA A 313 4.06 -2.02 -14.06
C ALA A 313 3.18 -2.40 -12.86
N ALA A 314 2.68 -1.45 -12.07
CA ALA A 314 1.76 -1.75 -10.97
C ALA A 314 0.46 -2.39 -11.50
N ASN A 315 0.01 -1.97 -12.69
CA ASN A 315 -1.18 -2.53 -13.36
C ASN A 315 -0.97 -3.97 -13.87
N CYS A 316 0.27 -4.47 -13.85
CA CYS A 316 0.65 -5.79 -14.34
C CYS A 316 0.85 -6.81 -13.20
N TYR A 317 0.34 -6.53 -11.99
CA TYR A 317 0.44 -7.44 -10.86
C TYR A 317 -0.23 -8.79 -11.17
N LYS A 318 0.45 -9.89 -10.81
CA LYS A 318 0.02 -11.26 -11.11
C LYS A 318 -0.41 -11.98 -9.84
N ILE A 319 -1.57 -12.63 -9.87
CA ILE A 319 -2.04 -13.44 -8.72
C ILE A 319 -1.10 -14.63 -8.47
N GLU A 320 -0.45 -15.15 -9.50
CA GLU A 320 0.54 -16.23 -9.42
C GLU A 320 1.73 -15.83 -8.55
N HIS A 321 2.10 -14.56 -8.55
CA HIS A 321 3.13 -14.05 -7.65
C HIS A 321 2.67 -14.15 -6.19
N LEU A 322 1.47 -13.65 -5.88
CA LEU A 322 0.90 -13.75 -4.52
C LEU A 322 0.76 -15.21 -4.05
N LYS A 323 0.32 -16.10 -4.94
CA LYS A 323 0.11 -17.52 -4.67
C LYS A 323 1.37 -18.38 -4.79
N SER A 324 2.53 -17.80 -5.09
CA SER A 324 3.80 -18.53 -5.05
C SER A 324 4.03 -19.09 -3.62
N PRO A 325 4.61 -20.29 -3.48
CA PRO A 325 4.84 -20.89 -2.15
C PRO A 325 5.60 -19.96 -1.19
N GLU A 326 6.56 -19.20 -1.72
CA GLU A 326 7.40 -18.29 -0.96
C GLU A 326 6.57 -17.14 -0.36
N ILE A 327 5.73 -16.49 -1.16
CA ILE A 327 4.92 -15.34 -0.72
C ILE A 327 3.70 -15.80 0.06
N TRP A 328 3.04 -16.87 -0.37
CA TRP A 328 1.89 -17.42 0.33
C TRP A 328 2.24 -17.87 1.75
N SER A 329 3.47 -18.35 1.97
CA SER A 329 3.95 -18.66 3.33
C SER A 329 3.95 -17.43 4.25
N LEU A 330 4.16 -16.22 3.72
CA LEU A 330 4.09 -14.96 4.48
C LEU A 330 2.63 -14.56 4.74
N VAL A 331 1.75 -14.78 3.77
CA VAL A 331 0.29 -14.62 3.94
C VAL A 331 -0.21 -15.53 5.07
N GLU A 332 0.19 -16.80 5.08
CA GLU A 332 -0.21 -17.76 6.12
C GLU A 332 0.28 -17.35 7.52
N GLN A 333 1.45 -16.73 7.63
CA GLN A 333 2.00 -16.21 8.88
C GLN A 333 1.25 -14.98 9.40
N ALA A 334 0.86 -14.07 8.51
CA ALA A 334 0.20 -12.82 8.87
C ALA A 334 -1.13 -13.06 9.59
N GLN A 335 -1.44 -12.17 10.54
CA GLN A 335 -2.69 -12.15 11.30
C GLN A 335 -3.61 -11.02 10.84
N VAL A 336 -3.04 -10.01 10.18
CA VAL A 336 -3.74 -8.84 9.65
C VAL A 336 -3.35 -8.66 8.19
N TYR A 337 -4.34 -8.44 7.34
CA TYR A 337 -4.17 -8.05 5.95
C TYR A 337 -4.67 -6.62 5.77
N TYR A 338 -3.93 -5.83 5.01
CA TYR A 338 -4.35 -4.51 4.57
C TYR A 338 -4.26 -4.41 3.05
N VAL A 339 -5.36 -4.04 2.41
CA VAL A 339 -5.41 -3.81 0.96
C VAL A 339 -5.92 -2.41 0.72
N GLY A 340 -5.17 -1.65 -0.08
CA GLY A 340 -5.64 -0.34 -0.54
C GLY A 340 -6.59 -0.48 -1.72
N GLY A 341 -7.63 0.35 -1.75
CA GLY A 341 -8.70 0.33 -2.73
C GLY A 341 -8.23 0.57 -4.17
N TYR A 342 -7.08 1.24 -4.36
CA TYR A 342 -6.49 1.39 -5.70
C TYR A 342 -6.14 0.05 -6.35
N HIS A 343 -5.95 -1.04 -5.58
CA HIS A 343 -5.68 -2.35 -6.16
C HIS A 343 -6.91 -2.99 -6.83
N LEU A 344 -8.13 -2.47 -6.57
CA LEU A 344 -9.36 -2.89 -7.25
C LEU A 344 -9.32 -2.60 -8.75
N THR A 345 -8.50 -1.63 -9.18
CA THR A 345 -8.29 -1.31 -10.59
C THR A 345 -7.27 -2.23 -11.27
N VAL A 346 -6.63 -3.12 -10.50
CA VAL A 346 -5.46 -3.90 -10.94
C VAL A 346 -5.74 -5.40 -10.86
N ASN A 347 -6.02 -5.95 -9.67
CA ASN A 347 -6.12 -7.39 -9.49
C ASN A 347 -7.08 -7.77 -8.33
N VAL A 348 -8.38 -7.67 -8.60
CA VAL A 348 -9.45 -8.13 -7.67
C VAL A 348 -9.25 -9.58 -7.21
N PRO A 349 -8.86 -10.55 -8.08
CA PRO A 349 -8.59 -11.92 -7.63
C PRO A 349 -7.53 -12.04 -6.53
N ALA A 350 -6.48 -11.21 -6.55
CA ALA A 350 -5.47 -11.19 -5.49
C ALA A 350 -6.04 -10.65 -4.16
N ILE A 351 -6.90 -9.63 -4.22
CA ILE A 351 -7.61 -9.09 -3.04
C ILE A 351 -8.51 -10.17 -2.43
N LEU A 352 -9.32 -10.83 -3.25
CA LEU A 352 -10.23 -11.88 -2.82
C LEU A 352 -9.47 -13.08 -2.23
N ALA A 353 -8.30 -13.44 -2.77
CA ALA A 353 -7.48 -14.51 -2.19
C ALA A 353 -7.05 -14.21 -0.73
N LEU A 354 -6.64 -12.97 -0.43
CA LEU A 354 -6.33 -12.55 0.94
C LEU A 354 -7.58 -12.51 1.82
N ALA A 355 -8.69 -11.98 1.27
CA ALA A 355 -9.96 -11.84 1.97
C ALA A 355 -10.58 -13.20 2.36
N GLU A 356 -10.52 -14.18 1.46
CA GLU A 356 -10.97 -15.55 1.69
C GLU A 356 -10.13 -16.26 2.74
N GLU A 357 -8.79 -16.17 2.64
CA GLU A 357 -7.87 -16.70 3.65
C GLU A 357 -8.16 -16.07 5.02
N ALA A 358 -8.43 -14.77 5.07
CA ALA A 358 -8.77 -14.08 6.30
C ALA A 358 -10.05 -14.62 6.94
N ALA A 359 -11.11 -14.73 6.15
CA ALA A 359 -12.40 -15.24 6.62
C ALA A 359 -12.31 -16.72 7.06
N GLN A 360 -11.62 -17.57 6.30
CA GLN A 360 -11.49 -18.99 6.60
C GLN A 360 -10.66 -19.26 7.87
N LYS A 361 -9.67 -18.42 8.17
CA LYS A 361 -8.76 -18.59 9.32
C LYS A 361 -9.06 -17.65 10.48
N ASN A 362 -10.15 -16.90 10.40
CA ASN A 362 -10.53 -15.88 11.37
C ASN A 362 -9.41 -14.84 11.64
N LYS A 363 -8.64 -14.51 10.61
CA LYS A 363 -7.67 -13.39 10.63
C LYS A 363 -8.42 -12.07 10.41
N THR A 364 -7.71 -10.95 10.41
CA THR A 364 -8.30 -9.62 10.22
C THR A 364 -8.05 -9.14 8.79
N PHE A 365 -9.11 -8.76 8.07
CA PHE A 365 -9.01 -8.14 6.75
C PHE A 365 -9.44 -6.66 6.80
N VAL A 366 -8.53 -5.77 6.40
CA VAL A 366 -8.72 -4.32 6.36
C VAL A 366 -8.68 -3.85 4.92
N LEU A 367 -9.69 -3.08 4.49
CA LEU A 367 -9.70 -2.39 3.20
C LEU A 367 -9.70 -0.87 3.41
N SER A 368 -8.95 -0.13 2.61
CA SER A 368 -9.16 1.30 2.42
C SER A 368 -10.00 1.56 1.17
N ILE A 369 -10.95 2.51 1.21
CA ILE A 369 -11.71 2.95 0.02
C ILE A 369 -10.81 3.71 -0.96
N SER A 370 -9.82 4.44 -0.43
CA SER A 370 -8.69 5.07 -1.11
C SER A 370 -8.97 6.29 -1.98
N ALA A 371 -10.08 6.31 -2.74
CA ALA A 371 -10.46 7.50 -3.51
C ALA A 371 -11.95 7.50 -3.89
N PRO A 372 -12.57 8.67 -4.11
CA PRO A 372 -13.97 8.79 -4.56
C PRO A 372 -14.27 8.06 -5.87
N PHE A 373 -13.30 7.98 -6.79
CA PHE A 373 -13.50 7.34 -8.08
C PHE A 373 -13.67 5.81 -7.96
N ILE A 374 -13.19 5.19 -6.88
CA ILE A 374 -13.30 3.75 -6.64
C ILE A 374 -14.77 3.33 -6.50
N PRO A 375 -15.57 3.86 -5.56
CA PRO A 375 -16.99 3.53 -5.49
C PRO A 375 -17.80 4.05 -6.69
N GLN A 376 -17.30 5.03 -7.45
CA GLN A 376 -17.99 5.58 -8.63
C GLN A 376 -17.84 4.70 -9.88
N PHE A 377 -16.63 4.21 -10.16
CA PHE A 377 -16.31 3.49 -11.40
C PHE A 377 -15.92 2.02 -11.21
N PHE A 378 -15.54 1.62 -9.99
CA PHE A 378 -15.16 0.25 -9.63
C PHE A 378 -16.08 -0.32 -8.54
N LYS A 379 -17.34 0.11 -8.55
CA LYS A 379 -18.35 -0.27 -7.55
C LYS A 379 -18.50 -1.78 -7.43
N GLU A 380 -18.63 -2.48 -8.55
CA GLU A 380 -18.84 -3.93 -8.56
C GLU A 380 -17.65 -4.65 -7.91
N GLN A 381 -16.43 -4.27 -8.28
CA GLN A 381 -15.19 -4.79 -7.72
C GLN A 381 -15.09 -4.50 -6.22
N LEU A 382 -15.44 -3.28 -5.79
CA LEU A 382 -15.45 -2.90 -4.38
C LEU A 382 -16.45 -3.76 -3.59
N ASP A 383 -17.68 -3.89 -4.11
CA ASP A 383 -18.78 -4.63 -3.48
C ASP A 383 -18.50 -6.14 -3.40
N GLU A 384 -17.74 -6.72 -4.34
CA GLU A 384 -17.26 -8.10 -4.26
C GLU A 384 -16.40 -8.35 -3.00
N THR A 385 -15.64 -7.35 -2.55
CA THR A 385 -14.78 -7.46 -1.37
C THR A 385 -15.51 -7.09 -0.07
N ALA A 386 -16.59 -6.30 -0.15
CA ALA A 386 -17.35 -5.81 1.00
C ALA A 386 -17.71 -6.89 2.04
N PRO A 387 -18.15 -8.10 1.65
CA PRO A 387 -18.47 -9.16 2.60
C PRO A 387 -17.31 -9.60 3.50
N TYR A 388 -16.07 -9.26 3.18
CA TYR A 388 -14.89 -9.72 3.91
C TYR A 388 -14.29 -8.66 4.85
N TRP A 389 -14.70 -7.40 4.76
CA TRP A 389 -14.11 -6.33 5.57
C TRP A 389 -14.41 -6.52 7.05
N ASP A 390 -13.36 -6.77 7.86
CA ASP A 390 -13.41 -6.60 9.31
C ASP A 390 -13.25 -5.11 9.66
N TYR A 391 -12.37 -4.41 8.94
CA TYR A 391 -12.23 -2.96 9.01
C TYR A 391 -12.35 -2.36 7.61
N VAL A 392 -13.07 -1.25 7.49
CA VAL A 392 -13.06 -0.40 6.29
C VAL A 392 -12.69 1.02 6.69
N ILE A 393 -11.71 1.59 6.00
CA ILE A 393 -11.16 2.92 6.25
C ILE A 393 -11.45 3.80 5.05
N GLY A 394 -11.96 5.01 5.28
CA GLY A 394 -12.05 6.03 4.25
C GLY A 394 -12.07 7.44 4.83
N ASN A 395 -12.03 8.43 3.97
CA ASN A 395 -12.28 9.83 4.36
C ASN A 395 -13.73 10.25 4.07
N GLU A 396 -14.08 11.47 4.43
CA GLU A 396 -15.40 12.08 4.24
C GLU A 396 -15.84 12.06 2.76
N THR A 397 -14.94 12.34 1.84
CA THR A 397 -15.27 12.43 0.40
C THR A 397 -15.50 11.04 -0.19
N GLU A 398 -14.70 10.07 0.21
CA GLU A 398 -14.85 8.65 -0.16
C GLU A 398 -16.15 8.05 0.38
N ALA A 399 -16.49 8.36 1.63
CA ALA A 399 -17.74 7.92 2.25
C ALA A 399 -18.97 8.51 1.55
N LEU A 400 -18.92 9.81 1.19
CA LEU A 400 -19.97 10.46 0.40
C LEU A 400 -20.10 9.83 -0.99
N ALA A 401 -18.98 9.59 -1.67
CA ALA A 401 -18.98 8.94 -2.99
C ALA A 401 -19.53 7.50 -2.93
N TYR A 402 -19.23 6.75 -1.87
CA TYR A 402 -19.83 5.44 -1.64
C TYR A 402 -21.35 5.54 -1.45
N ALA A 403 -21.82 6.44 -0.60
CA ALA A 403 -23.25 6.62 -0.34
C ALA A 403 -24.02 7.05 -1.61
N GLU A 404 -23.41 7.94 -2.41
CA GLU A 404 -23.96 8.38 -3.69
C GLU A 404 -24.04 7.22 -4.70
N SER A 405 -22.95 6.46 -4.88
CA SER A 405 -22.93 5.35 -5.84
C SER A 405 -23.89 4.20 -5.47
N HIS A 406 -24.28 4.12 -4.20
CA HIS A 406 -25.25 3.16 -3.68
C HIS A 406 -26.67 3.74 -3.52
N SER A 407 -26.90 4.97 -3.96
CA SER A 407 -28.21 5.64 -3.88
C SER A 407 -28.78 5.64 -2.46
N TRP A 408 -27.94 5.82 -1.44
CA TRP A 408 -28.36 5.74 -0.03
C TRP A 408 -29.18 6.94 0.45
N GLY A 409 -29.23 8.02 -0.33
CA GLY A 409 -30.05 9.19 -0.06
C GLY A 409 -29.67 9.96 1.21
N THR A 410 -28.41 9.88 1.64
CA THR A 410 -27.89 10.58 2.82
C THR A 410 -26.49 11.11 2.54
N THR A 411 -26.20 12.28 3.10
CA THR A 411 -24.85 12.89 3.18
C THR A 411 -24.37 12.96 4.63
N ASP A 412 -25.13 12.42 5.58
CA ASP A 412 -24.71 12.33 6.99
C ASP A 412 -23.68 11.20 7.13
N LEU A 413 -22.43 11.58 7.39
CA LEU A 413 -21.30 10.65 7.53
C LEU A 413 -21.50 9.64 8.65
N THR A 414 -22.22 9.98 9.73
CA THR A 414 -22.55 9.04 10.79
C THR A 414 -23.54 7.97 10.31
N GLU A 415 -24.56 8.37 9.55
CA GLU A 415 -25.51 7.42 8.96
C GLU A 415 -24.86 6.55 7.88
N ILE A 416 -23.96 7.11 7.08
CA ILE A 416 -23.14 6.37 6.11
C ILE A 416 -22.28 5.32 6.83
N ALA A 417 -21.60 5.71 7.92
CA ALA A 417 -20.78 4.79 8.71
C ALA A 417 -21.61 3.63 9.29
N LYS A 418 -22.81 3.91 9.83
CA LYS A 418 -23.74 2.88 10.33
C LYS A 418 -24.16 1.91 9.22
N LYS A 419 -24.54 2.44 8.04
CA LYS A 419 -24.95 1.61 6.89
C LYS A 419 -23.82 0.71 6.41
N LEU A 420 -22.59 1.24 6.28
CA LEU A 420 -21.40 0.46 5.95
C LEU A 420 -21.15 -0.66 6.98
N ALA A 421 -21.30 -0.35 8.27
CA ALA A 421 -21.07 -1.29 9.36
C ALA A 421 -22.07 -2.46 9.36
N LEU A 422 -23.24 -2.27 8.74
CA LEU A 422 -24.30 -3.28 8.62
C LEU A 422 -24.32 -4.02 7.27
N LEU A 423 -23.43 -3.71 6.32
CA LEU A 423 -23.39 -4.47 5.06
C LEU A 423 -23.20 -5.98 5.36
N PRO A 424 -23.74 -6.88 4.53
CA PRO A 424 -23.56 -8.32 4.71
C PRO A 424 -22.09 -8.69 4.92
N LYS A 425 -21.83 -9.66 5.80
CA LYS A 425 -20.46 -10.08 6.15
C LYS A 425 -20.36 -11.60 6.18
N ARG A 426 -19.27 -12.13 5.62
CA ARG A 426 -18.96 -13.57 5.54
C ARG A 426 -18.53 -14.14 6.87
N ASN A 427 -17.56 -13.51 7.52
CA ASN A 427 -17.14 -13.88 8.86
C ASN A 427 -18.00 -13.15 9.89
N THR A 428 -18.96 -13.83 10.51
CA THR A 428 -19.87 -13.25 11.51
C THR A 428 -19.33 -13.27 12.94
N ASP A 429 -18.16 -13.86 13.18
CA ASP A 429 -17.54 -13.92 14.52
C ASP A 429 -16.99 -12.55 14.96
N LYS A 430 -16.81 -11.63 14.01
CA LYS A 430 -16.33 -10.27 14.22
C LYS A 430 -17.28 -9.27 13.56
N PRO A 431 -17.78 -8.24 14.28
CA PRO A 431 -18.51 -7.16 13.64
C PRO A 431 -17.59 -6.35 12.71
N ARG A 432 -18.15 -5.77 11.64
CA ARG A 432 -17.41 -4.81 10.82
C ARG A 432 -17.21 -3.51 11.59
N THR A 433 -16.01 -2.96 11.55
CA THR A 433 -15.68 -1.62 12.04
C THR A 433 -15.44 -0.69 10.86
N VAL A 434 -16.14 0.43 10.81
CA VAL A 434 -16.01 1.47 9.80
C VAL A 434 -15.33 2.66 10.44
N ILE A 435 -14.31 3.20 9.79
CA ILE A 435 -13.53 4.34 10.28
C ILE A 435 -13.53 5.40 9.18
N ILE A 436 -14.11 6.56 9.47
CA ILE A 436 -14.19 7.71 8.56
C ILE A 436 -13.35 8.86 9.16
N THR A 437 -12.23 9.18 8.53
CA THR A 437 -11.44 10.38 8.86
C THR A 437 -12.08 11.61 8.24
N GLN A 438 -11.85 12.79 8.83
CA GLN A 438 -12.49 14.04 8.41
C GLN A 438 -11.53 15.25 8.44
N GLY A 439 -10.29 15.05 7.99
CA GLY A 439 -9.24 16.07 8.11
C GLY A 439 -9.02 16.50 9.57
N THR A 440 -9.38 17.74 9.90
CA THR A 440 -9.27 18.30 11.26
C THR A 440 -10.47 17.99 12.16
N ASP A 441 -11.55 17.44 11.62
CA ASP A 441 -12.74 17.08 12.38
C ASP A 441 -12.58 15.69 13.03
N PRO A 442 -13.35 15.38 14.11
CA PRO A 442 -13.23 14.11 14.81
C PRO A 442 -13.41 12.89 13.89
N THR A 443 -12.57 11.86 14.04
CA THR A 443 -12.72 10.60 13.31
C THR A 443 -14.00 9.88 13.75
N ILE A 444 -14.89 9.53 12.82
CA ILE A 444 -16.12 8.78 13.09
C ILE A 444 -15.82 7.28 13.03
N VAL A 445 -16.30 6.54 14.02
CA VAL A 445 -16.17 5.09 14.07
C VAL A 445 -17.51 4.45 14.33
N ALA A 446 -17.93 3.55 13.44
CA ALA A 446 -19.13 2.74 13.60
C ALA A 446 -18.77 1.25 13.67
N ILE A 447 -19.28 0.55 14.68
CA ILE A 447 -19.09 -0.90 14.83
C ILE A 447 -20.43 -1.58 14.66
N GLY A 448 -20.50 -2.51 13.71
CA GLY A 448 -21.70 -3.27 13.38
C GLY A 448 -22.15 -4.14 14.56
N SER A 449 -23.40 -4.59 14.49
CA SER A 449 -23.98 -5.49 15.48
C SER A 449 -24.79 -6.57 14.76
N ALA A 450 -24.69 -7.81 15.24
CA ALA A 450 -25.42 -8.93 14.65
C ALA A 450 -26.93 -8.91 14.96
N SER A 451 -27.36 -8.18 15.99
CA SER A 451 -28.73 -8.22 16.52
C SER A 451 -29.28 -6.86 16.96
N GLY A 452 -28.62 -5.75 16.62
CA GLY A 452 -29.05 -4.41 17.02
C GLY A 452 -28.43 -3.30 16.20
N GLU A 453 -28.61 -2.07 16.68
CA GLU A 453 -28.05 -0.88 16.06
C GLU A 453 -26.52 -0.86 16.16
N PRO A 454 -25.81 -0.35 15.13
CA PRO A 454 -24.38 -0.11 15.23
C PRO A 454 -24.05 0.87 16.35
N THR A 455 -22.95 0.62 17.05
CA THR A 455 -22.41 1.60 17.99
C THR A 455 -21.62 2.64 17.21
N VAL A 456 -21.74 3.92 17.58
CA VAL A 456 -20.96 5.02 16.98
C VAL A 456 -20.23 5.79 18.06
N LYS A 457 -18.94 6.05 17.84
CA LYS A 457 -18.11 6.95 18.66
C LYS A 457 -17.29 7.86 17.74
N THR A 458 -17.05 9.07 18.19
CA THR A 458 -16.13 10.01 17.53
C THR A 458 -14.87 10.18 18.37
N TYR A 459 -13.75 10.39 17.70
CA TYR A 459 -12.44 10.58 18.33
C TYR A 459 -11.85 11.92 17.84
N PRO A 460 -11.73 12.92 18.72
CA PRO A 460 -11.06 14.19 18.37
C PRO A 460 -9.67 13.92 17.82
N VAL A 461 -9.27 14.65 16.77
CA VAL A 461 -7.91 14.51 16.20
C VAL A 461 -6.88 15.25 17.06
N HIS A 462 -5.62 14.84 16.94
CA HIS A 462 -4.50 15.54 17.57
C HIS A 462 -4.37 16.94 16.97
N PRO A 463 -4.53 18.03 17.75
CA PRO A 463 -4.38 19.39 17.21
C PRO A 463 -2.92 19.64 16.82
N ILE A 464 -2.74 20.31 15.68
CA ILE A 464 -1.42 20.64 15.13
C ILE A 464 -1.44 22.11 14.75
N ASN A 465 -0.38 22.84 15.13
CA ASN A 465 -0.22 24.22 14.70
C ASN A 465 -0.13 24.26 13.16
N PRO A 466 -0.92 25.07 12.45
CA PRO A 466 -0.88 25.14 10.99
C PRO A 466 0.51 25.44 10.42
N GLU A 467 1.33 26.18 11.16
CA GLU A 467 2.71 26.51 10.80
C GLU A 467 3.67 25.31 10.82
N GLU A 468 3.31 24.23 11.52
CA GLU A 468 4.08 22.98 11.56
C GLU A 468 3.70 22.04 10.41
N ILE A 469 2.60 22.30 9.71
CA ILE A 469 2.14 21.45 8.60
C ILE A 469 3.01 21.75 7.38
N CYS A 470 3.83 20.77 6.99
CA CYS A 470 4.66 20.83 5.81
C CYS A 470 3.88 20.34 4.59
N ASP A 471 3.35 19.11 4.65
CA ASP A 471 2.65 18.48 3.56
C ASP A 471 1.54 17.56 4.07
N THR A 472 0.33 17.68 3.51
CA THR A 472 -0.79 16.81 3.91
C THR A 472 -0.87 15.53 3.08
N ASN A 473 -0.03 15.39 2.05
CA ASN A 473 0.01 14.19 1.22
C ASN A 473 0.37 12.95 2.05
N GLY A 474 -0.43 11.88 1.93
CA GLY A 474 -0.24 10.63 2.66
C GLY A 474 -0.70 10.65 4.12
N ALA A 475 -1.38 11.71 4.60
CA ALA A 475 -1.90 11.75 5.97
C ALA A 475 -2.85 10.58 6.30
N GLY A 476 -3.71 10.20 5.34
CA GLY A 476 -4.60 9.03 5.47
C GLY A 476 -3.83 7.71 5.52
N ASP A 477 -2.77 7.57 4.72
CA ASP A 477 -1.91 6.37 4.73
C ASP A 477 -1.16 6.25 6.06
N ALA A 478 -0.66 7.36 6.59
CA ALA A 478 -0.02 7.42 7.90
C ALA A 478 -1.01 7.08 9.02
N PHE A 479 -2.25 7.58 8.94
CA PHE A 479 -3.32 7.19 9.86
C PHE A 479 -3.56 5.68 9.82
N ALA A 480 -3.72 5.10 8.62
CA ALA A 480 -3.90 3.66 8.46
C ALA A 480 -2.69 2.88 9.01
N GLY A 481 -1.47 3.35 8.80
CA GLY A 481 -0.25 2.73 9.31
C GLY A 481 -0.23 2.65 10.84
N GLY A 482 -0.58 3.75 11.52
CA GLY A 482 -0.65 3.79 12.98
C GLY A 482 -1.79 2.93 13.55
N LEU A 483 -2.95 2.97 12.91
CA LEU A 483 -4.08 2.11 13.24
C LEU A 483 -3.72 0.63 13.14
N LEU A 484 -3.10 0.20 12.04
CA LEU A 484 -2.69 -1.18 11.83
C LEU A 484 -1.62 -1.62 12.82
N ALA A 485 -0.67 -0.74 13.18
CA ALA A 485 0.30 -1.04 14.24
C ALA A 485 -0.40 -1.36 15.57
N GLY A 486 -1.38 -0.55 15.97
CA GLY A 486 -2.18 -0.81 17.17
C GLY A 486 -2.97 -2.12 17.10
N ILE A 487 -3.59 -2.43 15.95
CA ILE A 487 -4.32 -3.69 15.72
C ILE A 487 -3.38 -4.89 15.83
N VAL A 488 -2.21 -4.83 15.20
CA VAL A 488 -1.20 -5.90 15.21
C VAL A 488 -0.67 -6.18 16.63
N GLU A 489 -0.49 -5.13 17.43
CA GLU A 489 -0.08 -5.24 18.83
C GLU A 489 -1.22 -5.67 19.79
N GLY A 490 -2.46 -5.81 19.29
CA GLY A 490 -3.62 -6.17 20.10
C GLY A 490 -4.08 -5.06 21.05
N LYS A 491 -3.84 -3.79 20.69
CA LYS A 491 -4.35 -2.62 21.44
C LYS A 491 -5.86 -2.51 21.30
N THR A 492 -6.49 -1.69 22.17
CA THR A 492 -7.91 -1.36 22.01
C THR A 492 -8.12 -0.52 20.75
N LEU A 493 -9.33 -0.54 20.19
CA LEU A 493 -9.66 0.26 19.00
C LEU A 493 -9.38 1.76 19.22
N GLU A 494 -9.70 2.28 20.40
CA GLU A 494 -9.40 3.67 20.80
C GLU A 494 -7.91 3.97 20.78
N GLN A 495 -7.08 3.08 21.33
CA GLN A 495 -5.62 3.22 21.27
C GLN A 495 -5.08 3.12 19.85
N SER A 496 -5.62 2.22 19.02
CA SER A 496 -5.21 2.10 17.62
C SER A 496 -5.56 3.36 16.82
N ILE A 497 -6.72 3.97 17.06
CA ILE A 497 -7.11 5.25 16.43
C ILE A 497 -6.17 6.36 16.87
N ASP A 498 -5.85 6.45 18.17
CA ASP A 498 -4.91 7.43 18.70
C ASP A 498 -3.50 7.25 18.10
N MET A 499 -3.02 6.01 17.93
CA MET A 499 -1.77 5.71 17.22
C MET A 499 -1.81 6.14 15.76
N GLY A 500 -2.94 5.95 15.07
CA GLY A 500 -3.18 6.44 13.72
C GLY A 500 -3.09 7.97 13.63
N GLN A 501 -3.83 8.67 14.48
CA GLN A 501 -3.81 10.13 14.54
C GLN A 501 -2.42 10.68 14.88
N TRP A 502 -1.73 10.05 15.84
CA TRP A 502 -0.36 10.40 16.18
C TRP A 502 0.57 10.24 14.97
N LEU A 503 0.52 9.12 14.26
CA LEU A 503 1.42 8.88 13.13
C LEU A 503 1.12 9.83 11.96
N ALA A 504 -0.15 10.08 11.67
CA ALA A 504 -0.57 11.10 10.71
C ALA A 504 -0.03 12.48 11.10
N SER A 505 -0.09 12.85 12.38
CA SER A 505 0.47 14.11 12.88
C SER A 505 1.97 14.21 12.63
N GLN A 506 2.72 13.11 12.75
CA GLN A 506 4.16 13.12 12.47
C GLN A 506 4.42 13.21 10.98
N SER A 507 3.65 12.50 10.15
CA SER A 507 3.81 12.50 8.70
C SER A 507 3.57 13.88 8.10
N ILE A 508 2.53 14.61 8.54
CA ILE A 508 2.20 15.89 7.91
C ILE A 508 3.20 17.03 8.20
N ARG A 509 4.13 16.79 9.13
CA ARG A 509 5.26 17.70 9.44
C ARG A 509 6.47 17.45 8.53
N GLU A 510 6.41 16.40 7.73
CA GLU A 510 7.44 16.03 6.76
C GLU A 510 6.96 16.33 5.33
N LEU A 511 7.89 16.31 4.38
CA LEU A 511 7.56 16.40 2.95
C LEU A 511 7.10 15.03 2.43
N GLY A 512 5.91 14.98 1.83
CA GLY A 512 5.29 13.75 1.33
C GLY A 512 4.96 12.72 2.41
N PRO A 513 4.63 11.47 2.01
CA PRO A 513 4.33 10.36 2.93
C PRO A 513 5.60 9.83 3.63
N SER A 514 6.20 10.67 4.46
CA SER A 514 7.49 10.45 5.12
C SER A 514 7.34 10.49 6.65
N PHE A 515 8.34 9.99 7.38
CA PHE A 515 8.34 9.98 8.85
C PHE A 515 9.65 10.55 9.39
N PRO A 516 9.62 11.23 10.56
CA PRO A 516 10.79 11.90 11.11
C PRO A 516 11.91 10.92 11.48
N PHE A 517 13.16 11.36 11.24
CA PHE A 517 14.38 10.72 11.75
C PHE A 517 15.20 11.72 12.57
N PRO A 518 15.73 11.34 13.76
CA PRO A 518 15.65 10.04 14.43
C PRO A 518 14.21 9.58 14.74
N LYS A 519 13.99 8.26 14.73
CA LYS A 519 12.66 7.66 14.95
C LYS A 519 12.05 8.18 16.25
N LYS A 520 10.84 8.73 16.18
CA LYS A 520 10.05 9.15 17.33
C LYS A 520 9.27 7.97 17.89
N THR A 521 9.07 7.98 19.20
CA THR A 521 8.26 6.97 19.90
C THR A 521 6.84 7.50 20.05
N TYR A 522 5.86 6.64 19.78
CA TYR A 522 4.46 6.95 20.03
C TYR A 522 4.25 7.37 21.48
N ALA A 523 3.56 8.50 21.65
CA ALA A 523 3.12 9.03 22.93
C ALA A 523 1.61 9.24 22.85
N PRO A 524 0.81 8.58 23.71
CA PRO A 524 -0.63 8.79 23.73
C PRO A 524 -0.98 10.25 23.99
N LEU A 525 -2.09 10.73 23.44
CA LEU A 525 -2.68 12.00 23.88
C LEU A 525 -2.91 11.96 25.40
N GLN A 526 -2.50 13.05 26.08
CA GLN A 526 -2.77 13.25 27.51
C GLN A 526 -4.17 13.79 27.76
#